data_AF-A0A833VZW9-F1
#
_entry.id   AF-A0A833VZW9-F1
#
_cell.length_a   1.000
_cell.length_b   1.000
_cell.length_c   1.000
_cell.angle_alpha   90.00
_cell.angle_beta   90.00
_cell.angle_gamma   90.00
#
_symmetry.space_group_name_H-M   'P 1'
#
loop_
_entity.id
_entity.type
_entity.pdbx_description
1 polymer ?
#
loop_
_entity_poly.entity_id
_entity_poly.type
_entity_poly.pdbx_seq_one_letter_code
_entity_poly.pdbx_strand_id
1 'polypeptide(L)'
;MLKAGTAIPFHKKLCSGCHNVPRSKEWQEAPETEDLHVFHVGKRTGSFVHWEPIFIGTNNDPLYDERLSWEGKSDKMTQGYALCVLDYDFLILDNAFLVHRPGIKIFKKDPHREMLTAKTNALIRKIIVPELKILYGTRKGCAV
;
A
#
# COMPACT_ATOMS: atom_id res chain seq x y z
N MET A 1 13.16 -15.83 9.37
CA MET A 1 13.68 -15.46 8.02
C MET A 1 14.51 -14.18 8.03
N LEU A 2 13.99 -13.06 8.55
CA LEU A 2 14.69 -11.76 8.52
C LEU A 2 16.01 -11.75 9.33
N LYS A 3 16.00 -12.24 10.57
CA LYS A 3 17.22 -12.36 11.42
C LYS A 3 18.30 -13.23 10.79
N ALA A 4 17.90 -14.29 10.09
CA ALA A 4 18.81 -15.21 9.39
C ALA A 4 19.30 -14.66 8.04
N GLY A 5 18.83 -13.49 7.60
CA GLY A 5 19.21 -12.89 6.31
C GLY A 5 18.64 -13.59 5.08
N THR A 6 17.76 -14.57 5.24
CA THR A 6 17.16 -15.34 4.12
C THR A 6 15.99 -14.63 3.45
N ALA A 7 15.53 -13.51 4.03
CA ALA A 7 14.54 -12.61 3.44
C ALA A 7 14.84 -11.15 3.79
N ILE A 8 14.23 -10.23 3.03
CA ILE A 8 14.28 -8.80 3.31
C ILE A 8 12.87 -8.20 3.29
N PRO A 9 12.63 -7.11 4.04
CA PRO A 9 11.43 -6.30 3.87
C PRO A 9 11.22 -5.88 2.41
N PHE A 10 9.95 -5.82 2.01
CA PHE A 10 9.56 -5.43 0.67
C PHE A 10 10.12 -4.03 0.33
N HIS A 11 10.59 -3.85 -0.90
CA HIS A 11 11.23 -2.60 -1.37
C HIS A 11 12.45 -2.09 -0.57
N LYS A 12 13.06 -2.88 0.34
CA LYS A 12 14.27 -2.49 1.10
C LYS A 12 15.40 -1.91 0.23
N LYS A 13 15.58 -2.42 -1.00
CA LYS A 13 16.61 -1.96 -1.95
C LYS A 13 16.15 -0.89 -2.96
N LEU A 14 14.87 -0.52 -2.96
CA LEU A 14 14.31 0.52 -3.85
C LEU A 14 14.00 1.80 -3.08
N CYS A 15 13.27 1.66 -1.98
CA CYS A 15 12.81 2.76 -1.15
C CYS A 15 12.51 2.19 0.23
N SER A 16 13.44 2.38 1.17
CA SER A 16 13.35 1.82 2.52
C SER A 16 12.19 2.38 3.35
N GLY A 17 11.71 3.57 3.02
CA GLY A 17 10.53 4.19 3.66
C GLY A 17 9.20 3.93 2.94
N CYS A 18 9.23 3.40 1.71
CA CYS A 18 8.02 3.06 0.99
C CYS A 18 7.45 1.75 1.55
N HIS A 19 6.12 1.61 1.58
CA HIS A 19 5.44 0.47 2.22
C HIS A 19 5.80 0.28 3.70
N ASN A 20 6.12 1.37 4.41
CA ASN A 20 6.22 1.30 5.86
C ASN A 20 4.88 0.83 6.44
N VAL A 21 4.94 -0.26 7.19
CA VAL A 21 3.79 -0.84 7.88
C VAL A 21 3.73 -0.27 9.30
N PRO A 22 2.56 0.17 9.79
CA PRO A 22 2.39 0.54 11.19
C PRO A 22 2.89 -0.57 12.10
N ARG A 23 3.71 -0.21 13.10
CA ARG A 23 4.28 -1.12 14.09
C ARG A 23 5.08 -2.30 13.51
N SER A 24 5.73 -2.09 12.35
CA SER A 24 6.45 -3.16 11.65
C SER A 24 7.61 -3.78 12.44
N LYS A 25 8.31 -3.00 13.27
CA LYS A 25 9.42 -3.50 14.08
C LYS A 25 8.92 -4.39 15.19
N GLU A 26 7.86 -3.96 15.86
CA GLU A 26 7.26 -4.70 16.97
C GLU A 26 6.61 -5.99 16.46
N TRP A 27 5.98 -5.96 15.29
CA TRP A 27 5.45 -7.16 14.64
C TRP A 27 6.55 -8.20 14.34
N GLN A 28 7.75 -7.77 13.94
CA GLN A 28 8.88 -8.68 13.67
C GLN A 28 9.51 -9.28 14.94
N GLU A 29 9.29 -8.65 16.08
CA GLU A 29 9.82 -9.06 17.38
C GLU A 29 8.77 -9.78 18.23
N ALA A 30 7.50 -9.71 17.85
CA ALA A 30 6.40 -10.38 18.52
C ALA A 30 6.63 -11.89 18.55
N PRO A 31 6.33 -12.55 19.68
CA PRO A 31 6.36 -14.00 19.75
C PRO A 31 5.28 -14.58 18.84
N GLU A 32 5.60 -15.69 18.18
CA GLU A 32 4.64 -16.45 17.38
C GLU A 32 3.55 -17.02 18.28
N THR A 33 2.29 -16.97 17.82
CA THR A 33 1.13 -17.56 18.50
C THR A 33 0.57 -18.70 17.67
N GLU A 34 -0.20 -19.60 18.29
CA GLU A 34 -0.79 -20.75 17.60
C GLU A 34 -1.83 -20.34 16.55
N ASP A 35 -2.67 -19.35 16.89
CA ASP A 35 -3.73 -18.84 16.03
C ASP A 35 -3.39 -17.46 15.43
N LEU A 36 -4.25 -17.02 14.50
CA LEU A 36 -4.19 -15.71 13.85
C LEU A 36 -5.03 -14.68 14.62
N HIS A 37 -4.38 -13.61 15.07
CA HIS A 37 -5.03 -12.53 15.83
C HIS A 37 -4.78 -11.17 15.21
N VAL A 38 -5.59 -10.18 15.63
CA VAL A 38 -5.33 -8.77 15.32
C VAL A 38 -4.18 -8.28 16.20
N PHE A 39 -3.02 -8.10 15.60
CA PHE A 39 -1.84 -7.51 16.25
C PHE A 39 -2.01 -5.99 16.45
N HIS A 40 -2.51 -5.29 15.44
CA HIS A 40 -2.65 -3.83 15.48
C HIS A 40 -3.74 -3.35 14.53
N VAL A 41 -4.44 -2.27 14.92
CA VAL A 41 -5.39 -1.58 14.05
C VAL A 41 -4.74 -0.30 13.53
N GLY A 42 -4.49 -0.25 12.23
CA GLY A 42 -3.83 0.87 11.56
C GLY A 42 -4.79 1.72 10.72
N LYS A 43 -4.40 2.99 10.51
CA LYS A 43 -5.06 3.92 9.58
C LYS A 43 -4.08 4.38 8.50
N ARG A 44 -4.58 4.58 7.29
CA ARG A 44 -3.82 5.19 6.17
C ARG A 44 -3.78 6.72 6.26
N THR A 45 -3.26 7.24 7.36
CA THR A 45 -3.14 8.69 7.62
C THR A 45 -1.75 9.04 8.16
N GLY A 46 -1.40 10.32 8.15
CA GLY A 46 -0.12 10.79 8.69
C GLY A 46 1.06 10.16 7.97
N SER A 47 2.00 9.57 8.72
CA SER A 47 3.18 8.89 8.16
C SER A 47 2.85 7.66 7.31
N PHE A 48 1.61 7.16 7.36
CA PHE A 48 1.15 5.96 6.65
C PHE A 48 0.15 6.28 5.54
N VAL A 49 0.02 7.55 5.12
CA VAL A 49 -0.90 7.95 4.05
C VAL A 49 -0.64 7.20 2.73
N HIS A 50 0.62 6.84 2.47
CA HIS A 50 1.03 6.03 1.32
C HIS A 50 1.33 4.56 1.65
N TRP A 51 0.88 4.04 2.80
CA TRP A 51 1.03 2.63 3.13
C TRP A 51 0.09 1.78 2.27
N GLU A 52 0.64 0.93 1.39
CA GLU A 52 -0.13 0.02 0.53
C GLU A 52 -0.13 -1.42 1.09
N PRO A 53 -1.08 -1.78 1.98
CA PRO A 53 -1.23 -3.15 2.44
C PRO A 53 -1.77 -4.06 1.35
N ILE A 54 -1.43 -5.35 1.43
CA ILE A 54 -2.23 -6.41 0.81
C ILE A 54 -3.20 -6.86 1.90
N PHE A 55 -4.49 -6.81 1.60
CA PHE A 55 -5.55 -7.09 2.58
C PHE A 55 -6.61 -8.01 1.97
N ILE A 56 -7.35 -8.67 2.86
CA ILE A 56 -8.57 -9.39 2.53
C ILE A 56 -9.72 -8.45 2.87
N GLY A 57 -10.52 -8.13 1.86
CA GLY A 57 -11.61 -7.17 1.95
C GLY A 57 -12.99 -7.79 1.86
N THR A 58 -14.00 -6.93 1.74
CA THR A 58 -15.40 -7.28 1.48
C THR A 58 -15.85 -6.77 0.12
N ASN A 59 -17.02 -7.21 -0.36
CA ASN A 59 -17.61 -6.69 -1.59
C ASN A 59 -18.07 -5.22 -1.49
N ASN A 60 -18.06 -4.63 -0.28
CA ASN A 60 -18.42 -3.24 -0.08
C ASN A 60 -17.21 -2.30 -0.24
N ASP A 61 -16.01 -2.85 -0.39
CA ASP A 61 -14.80 -2.04 -0.43
C ASP A 61 -14.69 -1.30 -1.78
N PRO A 62 -14.21 -0.05 -1.79
CA PRO A 62 -13.95 0.68 -3.03
C PRO A 62 -13.12 -0.15 -4.01
N LEU A 63 -13.54 -0.21 -5.26
CA LEU A 63 -12.84 -0.96 -6.31
C LEU A 63 -11.57 -0.22 -6.76
N TYR A 64 -10.66 -0.97 -7.39
CA TYR A 64 -9.55 -0.38 -8.13
C TYR A 64 -10.07 0.38 -9.36
N ASP A 65 -9.36 1.46 -9.72
CA ASP A 65 -9.68 2.19 -10.94
C ASP A 65 -9.07 1.48 -12.14
N GLU A 66 -9.91 0.87 -12.98
CA GLU A 66 -9.49 0.05 -14.12
C GLU A 66 -8.74 0.84 -15.21
N ARG A 67 -8.77 2.18 -15.16
CA ARG A 67 -7.98 3.03 -16.07
C ARG A 67 -6.50 3.06 -15.69
N LEU A 68 -6.13 2.54 -14.51
CA LEU A 68 -4.78 2.50 -13.98
C LEU A 68 -4.14 1.13 -14.18
N SER A 69 -2.83 1.12 -14.40
CA SER A 69 -2.06 -0.11 -14.58
C SER A 69 -0.79 -0.09 -13.74
N TRP A 70 -0.29 -1.28 -13.43
CA TRP A 70 0.93 -1.47 -12.63
C TRP A 70 2.19 -0.87 -13.31
N GLU A 71 2.22 -0.84 -14.63
CA GLU A 71 3.29 -0.21 -15.42
C GLU A 71 3.38 1.28 -15.09
N GLY A 72 2.23 1.94 -14.98
CA GLY A 72 2.09 3.36 -14.63
C GLY A 72 2.34 3.67 -13.15
N LYS A 73 2.44 2.65 -12.29
CA LYS A 73 2.54 2.77 -10.82
C LYS A 73 1.34 3.53 -10.23
N SER A 74 1.32 3.69 -8.91
CA SER A 74 0.29 4.43 -8.17
C SER A 74 -1.14 3.90 -8.36
N ASP A 75 -1.30 2.70 -8.94
CA ASP A 75 -2.55 2.07 -9.32
C ASP A 75 -3.47 1.80 -8.11
N LYS A 76 -2.86 1.60 -6.93
CA LYS A 76 -3.58 1.33 -5.68
C LYS A 76 -3.81 2.59 -4.83
N MET A 77 -3.20 3.71 -5.20
CA MET A 77 -3.22 4.91 -4.37
C MET A 77 -4.59 5.58 -4.38
N THR A 78 -5.32 5.49 -5.50
CA THR A 78 -6.69 5.98 -5.65
C THR A 78 -7.68 5.20 -4.77
N GLN A 79 -7.57 3.86 -4.75
CA GLN A 79 -8.33 3.03 -3.82
C GLN A 79 -7.96 3.35 -2.36
N GLY A 80 -6.67 3.52 -2.06
CA GLY A 80 -6.18 3.92 -0.75
C GLY A 80 -6.78 5.24 -0.25
N TYR A 81 -6.96 6.23 -1.14
CA TYR A 81 -7.66 7.47 -0.82
C TYR A 81 -9.13 7.22 -0.45
N ALA A 82 -9.86 6.45 -1.26
CA ALA A 82 -11.27 6.14 -1.00
C ALA A 82 -11.45 5.44 0.36
N LEU A 83 -10.64 4.41 0.65
CA LEU A 83 -10.63 3.71 1.94
C LEU A 83 -10.36 4.66 3.12
N CYS A 84 -9.41 5.60 2.97
CA CYS A 84 -9.11 6.59 4.00
C CYS A 84 -10.27 7.56 4.26
N VAL A 85 -10.90 8.06 3.20
CA VAL A 85 -12.03 8.99 3.31
C VAL A 85 -13.23 8.32 3.96
N LEU A 86 -13.49 7.06 3.64
CA LEU A 86 -14.54 6.23 4.24
C LEU A 86 -14.21 5.70 5.65
N ASP A 87 -13.09 6.14 6.24
CA ASP A 87 -12.65 5.80 7.59
C ASP A 87 -12.41 4.31 7.87
N TYR A 88 -11.92 3.57 6.88
CA TYR A 88 -11.59 2.15 7.08
C TYR A 88 -10.51 1.94 8.14
N ASP A 89 -10.65 0.84 8.88
CA ASP A 89 -9.64 0.28 9.76
C ASP A 89 -8.88 -0.84 9.06
N PHE A 90 -7.56 -0.82 9.15
CA PHE A 90 -6.72 -1.91 8.64
C PHE A 90 -6.28 -2.78 9.81
N LEU A 91 -6.85 -3.98 9.91
CA LEU A 91 -6.47 -4.97 10.89
C LEU A 91 -5.19 -5.67 10.43
N ILE A 92 -4.08 -5.36 11.11
CA ILE A 92 -2.80 -6.00 10.90
C ILE A 92 -2.80 -7.27 11.75
N LEU A 93 -2.61 -8.41 11.10
CA LEU A 93 -2.64 -9.72 11.75
C LEU A 93 -1.23 -10.11 12.23
N ASP A 94 -1.10 -10.78 13.37
CA ASP A 94 0.13 -11.50 13.73
C ASP A 94 0.32 -12.73 12.83
N ASN A 95 1.52 -13.32 12.82
CA ASN A 95 1.84 -14.59 12.14
C ASN A 95 1.53 -14.70 10.62
N ALA A 96 0.96 -13.67 9.99
CA ALA A 96 0.61 -13.64 8.58
C ALA A 96 1.49 -12.67 7.80
N PHE A 97 2.17 -13.19 6.79
CA PHE A 97 2.94 -12.41 5.84
C PHE A 97 2.96 -13.07 4.47
N LEU A 98 3.15 -12.26 3.43
CA LEU A 98 3.31 -12.75 2.07
C LEU A 98 4.78 -12.71 1.65
N VAL A 99 5.22 -13.75 0.96
CA VAL A 99 6.57 -13.84 0.40
C VAL A 99 6.49 -13.71 -1.12
N HIS A 100 7.26 -12.77 -1.67
CA HIS A 100 7.45 -12.64 -3.10
C HIS A 100 8.69 -13.42 -3.55
N ARG A 101 8.52 -14.43 -4.44
CA ARG A 101 9.61 -15.25 -5.00
C ARG A 101 9.27 -15.72 -6.43
N PRO A 102 10.24 -15.84 -7.36
CA PRO A 102 11.64 -15.41 -7.24
C PRO A 102 11.82 -13.91 -7.53
N GLY A 103 12.89 -13.33 -6.99
CA GLY A 103 13.36 -12.00 -7.38
C GLY A 103 13.26 -10.95 -6.27
N ILE A 104 14.41 -10.36 -5.95
CA ILE A 104 14.50 -9.14 -5.14
C ILE A 104 14.53 -7.96 -6.12
N LYS A 105 13.52 -7.11 -6.03
CA LYS A 105 13.47 -5.91 -6.86
C LYS A 105 14.67 -5.02 -6.52
N ILE A 106 15.37 -4.57 -7.55
CA ILE A 106 16.42 -3.55 -7.50
C ILE A 106 16.03 -2.37 -8.37
N PHE A 107 16.54 -1.19 -8.05
CA PHE A 107 16.31 -0.03 -8.89
C PHE A 107 16.90 -0.27 -10.28
N LYS A 108 16.08 -0.10 -11.31
CA LYS A 108 16.49 -0.14 -12.72
C LYS A 108 15.85 1.04 -13.42
N LYS A 109 16.67 1.84 -14.08
CA LYS A 109 16.18 2.95 -14.91
C LYS A 109 15.46 2.39 -16.13
N ASP A 110 14.27 2.91 -16.40
CA ASP A 110 13.42 2.46 -17.49
C ASP A 110 12.66 3.69 -18.04
N PRO A 111 13.17 4.31 -19.13
CA PRO A 111 12.58 5.51 -19.70
C PRO A 111 11.14 5.32 -20.18
N HIS A 112 10.81 4.12 -20.69
CA HIS A 112 9.46 3.82 -21.14
C HIS A 112 8.50 3.81 -19.94
N ARG A 113 8.90 3.15 -18.86
CA ARG A 113 8.12 3.14 -17.61
C ARG A 113 8.01 4.51 -16.96
N GLU A 114 9.05 5.32 -17.01
CA GLU A 114 9.03 6.72 -16.53
C GLU A 114 7.99 7.56 -17.29
N MET A 115 7.95 7.44 -18.62
CA MET A 115 6.93 8.09 -19.45
C MET A 115 5.51 7.63 -19.07
N LEU A 116 5.28 6.32 -18.92
CA LEU A 116 3.98 5.78 -18.49
C LEU A 116 3.58 6.33 -17.11
N THR A 117 4.52 6.33 -16.16
CA THR A 117 4.31 6.88 -14.81
C THR A 117 3.89 8.36 -14.86
N ALA A 118 4.51 9.16 -15.72
CA ALA A 118 4.15 10.57 -15.87
C ALA A 118 2.73 10.75 -16.44
N LYS A 119 2.34 9.95 -17.44
CA LYS A 119 0.97 9.98 -18.00
C LYS A 119 -0.07 9.55 -16.96
N THR A 120 0.22 8.47 -16.22
CA THR A 120 -0.65 7.96 -15.14
C THR A 120 -0.82 8.99 -14.03
N ASN A 121 0.25 9.61 -13.54
CA ASN A 121 0.16 10.65 -12.51
C ASN A 121 -0.61 11.89 -12.99
N ALA A 122 -0.51 12.24 -14.28
CA ALA A 122 -1.30 13.31 -14.87
C ALA A 122 -2.79 12.96 -14.90
N LEU A 123 -3.15 11.73 -15.30
CA LEU A 123 -4.52 11.22 -15.28
C LEU A 123 -5.09 11.23 -13.86
N ILE A 124 -4.36 10.66 -12.90
CA ILE A 124 -4.74 10.62 -11.48
C ILE A 124 -5.02 12.04 -10.97
N ARG A 125 -4.06 12.96 -11.13
CA ARG A 125 -4.17 14.31 -10.55
C ARG A 125 -5.27 15.14 -11.20
N LYS A 126 -5.42 15.07 -12.53
CA LYS A 126 -6.31 15.96 -13.29
C LYS A 126 -7.74 15.44 -13.42
N ILE A 127 -7.94 14.13 -13.37
CA ILE A 127 -9.23 13.49 -13.66
C ILE A 127 -9.70 12.67 -12.46
N ILE A 128 -8.92 11.66 -12.05
CA ILE A 128 -9.38 10.68 -11.06
C ILE A 128 -9.56 11.28 -9.67
N VAL A 129 -8.61 12.06 -9.17
CA VAL A 129 -8.72 12.68 -7.84
C VAL A 129 -9.94 13.60 -7.74
N PRO A 130 -10.21 14.51 -8.71
CA PRO A 130 -11.47 15.25 -8.73
C PRO A 130 -12.73 14.37 -8.69
N GLU A 131 -12.78 13.28 -9.48
CA GLU A 131 -13.90 12.33 -9.50
C GLU A 131 -14.07 11.65 -8.13
N LEU A 132 -12.99 11.17 -7.52
CA LEU A 132 -13.02 10.56 -6.18
C LEU A 132 -13.52 11.51 -5.11
N LYS A 133 -13.18 12.80 -5.20
CA LYS A 133 -13.69 13.83 -4.28
C LYS A 133 -15.18 14.04 -4.41
N ILE A 134 -15.74 13.87 -5.59
CA ILE A 134 -17.20 13.94 -5.82
C ILE A 134 -17.88 12.68 -5.29
N LEU A 135 -17.30 11.50 -5.57
CA LEU A 135 -17.89 10.21 -5.20
C LEU A 135 -17.83 9.92 -3.71
N TYR A 136 -16.69 10.17 -3.07
CA TYR A 136 -16.43 9.77 -1.68
C TYR A 136 -16.26 10.96 -0.73
N GLY A 137 -16.05 12.17 -1.26
CA GLY A 137 -15.80 13.36 -0.45
C GLY A 137 -14.32 13.62 -0.17
N THR A 138 -14.07 14.42 0.86
CA THR A 138 -12.72 14.79 1.32
C THR A 138 -12.61 14.62 2.82
N ARG A 139 -11.44 14.18 3.28
CA ARG A 139 -11.12 14.06 4.70
C ARG A 139 -9.69 14.49 4.95
N LYS A 140 -9.47 15.31 5.99
CA LYS A 140 -8.14 15.80 6.37
C LYS A 140 -7.21 14.63 6.65
N GLY A 141 -6.04 14.62 6.00
CA GLY A 141 -5.03 13.57 6.16
C GLY A 141 -5.10 12.42 5.15
N CYS A 142 -6.13 12.39 4.28
CA CYS A 142 -6.22 11.45 3.17
C CYS A 142 -5.61 12.04 1.89
N ALA A 143 -4.80 11.26 1.19
CA ALA A 143 -4.17 11.64 -0.07
C ALA A 143 -3.97 10.42 -0.98
N VAL A 144 -3.82 10.69 -2.27
CA VAL A 144 -3.29 9.77 -3.27
C VAL A 144 -1.78 9.94 -3.32
#